data_AF-A0A965ZBI5-F1
#
_entry.id   AF-A0A965ZBI5-F1
#
_cell.length_a   1.000
_cell.length_b   1.000
_cell.length_c   1.000
_cell.angle_alpha   90.00
_cell.angle_beta   90.00
_cell.angle_gamma   90.00
#
_symmetry.space_group_name_H-M   'P 1'
#
loop_
_entity.id
_entity.type
_entity.pdbx_description
1 polymer ?
#
loop_
_entity_poly.entity_id
_entity_poly.type
_entity_poly.pdbx_seq_one_letter_code
_entity_poly.pdbx_strand_id
1 'polypeptide(L)'
;MKEIVIISGKGGTGKTSVTAAFARLAGKDAILADCDVDASNLHLIMHPHKVSREEFYSGVLAIIDPKLCIGCDKCRQVCRFDA
;
A
#
# COMPACT_ATOMS: atom_id res chain seq x y z
N MET A 1 21.31 7.87 -7.78
CA MET A 1 20.12 8.15 -6.94
C MET A 1 20.17 7.23 -5.73
N LYS A 2 19.90 7.72 -4.52
CA LYS A 2 19.90 6.88 -3.31
C LYS A 2 18.45 6.65 -2.87
N GLU A 3 18.12 5.42 -2.51
CA GLU A 3 16.80 5.03 -2.04
C GLU A 3 16.92 4.45 -0.62
N ILE A 4 15.99 4.82 0.26
CA ILE A 4 15.95 4.34 1.64
C ILE A 4 14.53 3.85 1.90
N VAL A 5 14.41 2.60 2.32
CA VAL A 5 13.14 1.97 2.66
C VAL A 5 13.10 1.72 4.17
N ILE A 6 12.05 2.21 4.83
CA ILE A 6 11.85 2.05 6.28
C ILE A 6 10.67 1.10 6.51
N ILE A 7 10.96 -0.10 7.01
CA ILE A 7 9.98 -1.17 7.25
C ILE A 7 10.00 -1.63 8.70
N SER A 8 8.87 -2.17 9.17
CA SER A 8 8.78 -2.79 10.50
C SER A 8 7.63 -3.81 10.52
N GLY A 9 7.77 -4.89 11.27
CA GLY A 9 6.74 -5.93 11.38
C GLY A 9 5.56 -5.64 12.31
N LYS A 10 5.49 -4.48 12.97
CA LYS A 10 4.39 -4.11 13.88
C LYS A 10 3.97 -2.65 13.69
N GLY A 11 2.71 -2.34 14.01
CA GLY A 11 2.22 -0.96 14.12
C GLY A 11 2.83 -0.24 15.32
N GLY A 12 2.95 1.10 15.26
CA GLY A 12 3.42 1.91 16.39
C GLY A 12 4.93 1.90 16.68
N THR A 13 5.74 1.28 15.81
CA THR A 13 7.21 1.18 15.94
C THR A 13 7.98 2.44 15.57
N GLY A 14 7.27 3.51 15.18
CA GLY A 14 7.89 4.80 14.84
C GLY A 14 8.39 4.94 13.39
N LYS A 15 8.03 4.03 12.47
CA LYS A 15 8.39 4.11 11.03
C LYS A 15 8.22 5.53 10.47
N THR A 16 7.02 6.10 10.62
CA THR A 16 6.67 7.43 10.09
C THR A 16 7.54 8.54 10.68
N SER A 17 7.84 8.48 11.98
CA SER A 17 8.71 9.46 12.66
C SER A 17 10.14 9.40 12.14
N VAL A 18 10.67 8.19 11.94
CA VAL A 18 12.00 7.98 11.36
C VAL A 18 12.04 8.48 9.92
N THR A 19 11.02 8.16 9.12
CA THR A 19 10.88 8.67 7.73
C THR A 19 10.89 10.19 7.70
N ALA A 20 10.14 10.85 8.58
CA ALA A 20 10.09 12.31 8.64
C ALA A 20 11.46 12.93 9.03
N ALA A 21 12.21 12.29 9.94
CA ALA A 21 13.55 12.73 10.29
C ALA A 21 14.51 12.65 9.09
N PHE A 22 14.48 11.54 8.34
CA PHE A 22 15.28 11.42 7.11
C PHE A 22 14.85 12.41 6.03
N ALA A 23 13.54 12.62 5.85
CA ALA A 23 13.02 13.62 4.92
C ALA A 23 13.56 15.01 5.24
N ARG A 24 13.60 15.38 6.53
CA ARG A 24 14.14 16.68 6.98
C ARG A 24 15.62 16.85 6.62
N LEU A 25 16.41 15.78 6.75
CA LEU A 25 17.85 15.77 6.42
C LEU A 25 18.10 15.77 4.91
N ALA A 26 17.26 15.07 4.15
CA ALA A 26 17.38 14.98 2.70
C ALA A 26 17.03 16.31 1.99
N GLY A 27 16.25 17.18 2.63
CA GLY A 27 15.97 18.52 2.13
C GLY A 27 14.88 18.55 1.06
N LYS A 28 14.87 19.62 0.23
CA LYS A 28 13.75 19.92 -0.69
C LYS A 28 13.65 18.97 -1.89
N ASP A 29 14.76 18.33 -2.26
CA ASP A 29 14.80 17.45 -3.43
C ASP A 29 14.39 16.00 -3.10
N ALA A 30 14.01 15.75 -1.85
CA ALA A 30 13.57 14.44 -1.40
C ALA A 30 12.18 14.11 -1.95
N ILE A 31 12.07 12.92 -2.56
CA ILE A 31 10.79 12.32 -2.92
C ILE A 31 10.40 11.38 -1.79
N LEU A 32 9.19 11.55 -1.27
CA LEU A 32 8.65 10.75 -0.17
C LEU A 32 7.43 9.97 -0.64
N ALA A 33 7.37 8.70 -0.28
CA ALA A 33 6.22 7.84 -0.49
C ALA A 33 5.82 7.19 0.83
N ASP A 34 4.55 7.31 1.20
CA ASP A 34 3.95 6.57 2.32
C ASP A 34 3.21 5.36 1.74
N CYS A 35 3.82 4.18 1.85
CA CYS A 35 3.32 2.94 1.26
C CYS A 35 2.50 2.10 2.26
N ASP A 36 2.04 2.69 3.37
CA ASP A 36 1.13 2.03 4.30
C ASP A 36 -0.31 2.12 3.77
N VAL A 37 -0.86 0.98 3.34
CA VAL A 37 -2.22 0.88 2.76
C VAL A 37 -3.29 1.11 3.82
N ASP A 38 -3.04 0.66 5.05
CA ASP A 38 -4.05 0.67 6.13
C ASP A 38 -4.06 1.99 6.89
N ALA A 39 -2.88 2.61 7.09
CA ALA A 39 -2.73 3.78 7.94
C ALA A 39 -1.59 4.72 7.50
N SER A 40 -1.68 5.27 6.29
CA SER A 40 -0.77 6.32 5.83
C SER A 40 -0.88 7.58 6.71
N ASN A 41 0.22 7.95 7.38
CA ASN A 41 0.27 8.99 8.41
C ASN A 41 1.33 10.06 8.14
N LEU A 42 2.18 9.90 7.12
CA LEU A 42 3.27 10.85 6.85
C LEU A 42 2.76 12.26 6.55
N HIS A 43 1.58 12.37 5.93
CA HIS A 43 0.94 13.64 5.62
C HIS A 43 0.60 14.48 6.87
N LEU A 44 0.43 13.85 8.04
CA LEU A 44 0.16 14.53 9.31
C LEU A 44 1.39 15.34 9.79
N ILE A 45 2.59 14.90 9.43
CA ILE A 45 3.85 15.53 9.82
C ILE A 45 4.34 16.50 8.73
N MET A 46 4.24 16.09 7.46
CA MET A 46 4.82 16.84 6.34
C MET A 46 3.96 18.01 5.89
N HIS A 47 2.68 18.04 6.27
CA HIS A 47 1.69 19.05 5.85
C HIS A 47 1.74 19.36 4.33
N PRO A 48 1.67 18.34 3.46
CA PRO A 48 1.81 18.54 2.03
C PRO A 48 0.61 19.32 1.47
N HIS A 49 0.87 20.14 0.45
CA HIS A 49 -0.19 20.70 -0.38
C HIS A 49 -0.71 19.62 -1.33
N LYS A 50 -2.02 19.36 -1.28
CA LYS A 50 -2.66 18.39 -2.19
C LYS A 50 -2.68 18.97 -3.60
N VAL A 51 -1.98 18.33 -4.54
CA VAL A 51 -1.92 18.74 -5.96
C VAL A 51 -2.98 18.01 -6.78
N SER A 52 -3.10 16.70 -6.59
CA SER A 52 -4.10 15.86 -7.26
C SER A 52 -4.54 14.72 -6.34
N ARG A 53 -5.66 14.10 -6.67
CA ARG A 53 -6.16 12.86 -6.07
C ARG A 53 -6.91 12.09 -7.14
N GLU A 54 -6.66 10.79 -7.20
CA GLU A 54 -7.30 9.89 -8.14
C GLU A 54 -7.83 8.67 -7.37
N GLU A 55 -8.90 8.06 -7.87
CA GLU A 55 -9.32 6.75 -7.38
C GLU A 55 -8.33 5.70 -7.85
N PHE A 56 -7.87 4.85 -6.93
CA PHE A 56 -6.94 3.78 -7.24
C PHE A 56 -7.63 2.44 -7.04
N TYR A 57 -7.72 1.67 -8.12
CA TYR A 57 -8.21 0.30 -8.11
C TYR A 57 -7.05 -0.63 -8.46
N SER A 58 -6.75 -1.57 -7.56
CA SER A 58 -5.69 -2.56 -7.75
C SER A 58 -6.14 -3.92 -7.27
N GLY A 59 -5.38 -4.94 -7.64
CA GLY A 59 -5.74 -6.34 -7.45
C GLY A 59 -6.17 -7.02 -8.74
N VAL A 60 -6.14 -8.35 -8.70
CA VAL A 60 -6.60 -9.21 -9.78
C VAL A 60 -7.85 -9.93 -9.29
N LEU A 61 -8.96 -9.75 -9.99
CA LEU A 61 -10.16 -10.54 -9.75
C LEU A 61 -10.04 -11.85 -10.53
N ALA A 62 -10.18 -12.98 -9.83
CA ALA A 62 -10.31 -14.26 -10.49
C ALA A 62 -11.65 -14.31 -11.23
N ILE A 63 -11.63 -14.71 -12.50
CA ILE A 63 -12.82 -14.85 -13.34
C ILE A 63 -12.96 -16.33 -13.70
N ILE A 64 -14.18 -16.87 -13.58
CA ILE A 64 -14.48 -18.22 -14.05
C ILE A 64 -14.63 -18.15 -15.56
N ASP A 65 -13.78 -18.87 -16.30
CA ASP A 65 -13.97 -19.08 -17.73
C ASP A 65 -15.07 -20.15 -17.94
N PRO A 66 -16.25 -19.79 -18.49
CA PRO A 66 -17.35 -20.73 -18.69
C PRO A 66 -17.03 -21.86 -19.66
N LYS A 67 -16.02 -21.70 -20.53
CA LYS A 67 -15.60 -22.74 -21.47
C LYS A 67 -14.71 -23.80 -20.83
N LEU A 68 -13.99 -23.43 -19.76
CA LEU A 68 -13.10 -24.34 -19.03
C LEU A 68 -13.74 -24.89 -17.76
N CYS A 69 -14.76 -24.21 -17.22
CA CYS A 69 -15.45 -24.62 -16.01
C CYS A 69 -16.27 -25.88 -16.24
N ILE A 70 -16.01 -26.91 -15.43
CA ILE A 70 -16.76 -28.17 -15.42
C ILE A 70 -17.75 -28.29 -14.25
N GLY A 71 -17.99 -27.20 -13.49
CA GLY A 71 -18.91 -27.21 -12.34
C GLY A 71 -18.43 -28.08 -11.17
N CYS A 72 -17.12 -28.18 -10.94
CA CYS A 72 -16.55 -29.07 -9.92
C CYS A 72 -16.45 -28.48 -8.51
N ASP A 73 -16.92 -27.25 -8.29
CA ASP A 73 -16.89 -26.52 -7.01
C ASP A 73 -15.54 -26.36 -6.31
N LYS A 74 -14.42 -26.75 -6.92
CA LYS A 74 -13.08 -26.59 -6.34
C LYS A 74 -12.75 -25.13 -6.03
N CYS A 75 -13.16 -24.20 -6.89
CA CYS A 75 -12.99 -22.76 -6.66
C CYS A 75 -13.70 -22.28 -5.39
N ARG A 76 -14.87 -22.85 -5.08
CA ARG A 76 -15.64 -22.51 -3.88
C ARG A 76 -14.96 -23.03 -2.62
N GLN A 77 -14.46 -24.27 -2.65
CA GLN A 77 -13.80 -24.91 -1.50
C GLN A 77 -12.50 -24.21 -1.07
N VAL A 78 -11.78 -23.58 -1.99
CA VAL A 78 -10.51 -22.86 -1.69
C VAL A 78 -10.72 -21.35 -1.46
N CYS A 79 -11.96 -20.86 -1.53
CA CYS A 79 -12.24 -19.45 -1.40
C CYS A 79 -12.02 -19.00 0.05
N ARG A 80 -11.13 -18.02 0.25
CA ARG A 80 -10.84 -17.44 1.59
C ARG A 80 -11.98 -16.56 2.14
N PHE A 81 -13.04 -16.36 1.36
CA PHE A 81 -14.15 -15.46 1.68
C PHE A 81 -15.48 -16.20 1.85
N ASP A 82 -15.49 -17.54 1.86
CA ASP A 82 -16.68 -18.37 2.06
C ASP A 82 -17.86 -18.05 1.11
N ALA A 83 -17.53 -17.76 -0.16
CA ALA A 83 -18.46 -17.37 -1.21
C ALA A 83 -19.38 -18.51 -1.73
#